data_AF-A0A432MBD5-F1
#
_entry.id   AF-A0A432MBD5-F1
#
_cell.length_a   1.000
_cell.length_b   1.000
_cell.length_c   1.000
_cell.angle_alpha   90.00
_cell.angle_beta   90.00
_cell.angle_gamma   90.00
#
_symmetry.space_group_name_H-M   'P 1'
#
loop_
_entity.id
_entity.type
_entity.pdbx_description
1 polymer ?
#
loop_
_entity_poly.entity_id
_entity_poly.type
_entity_poly.pdbx_seq_one_letter_code
_entity_poly.pdbx_strand_id
1 'polypeptide(L)'
;MWPFSKSKRTTVEERAALAAAFLLDSLEGVTGGVMLGAVGKEWERTSRDVFRPTAHEVMIFQLHLADRLTRVKARGKNGGLILMGALLPIIAEQVQDGSRQNFHNLYSARSLFYSECRDFTSKEGEPAGGTLFWEFAKIALAVTKQDPEITKMLGVTAMCGDILRGIDRGFEELEVYG
;
A
#
# COMPACT_ATOMS: atom_id res chain seq x y z
N MET A 1 -18.28 14.37 42.01
CA MET A 1 -16.98 13.94 41.46
C MET A 1 -17.25 13.03 40.28
N TRP A 2 -17.08 13.54 39.06
CA TRP A 2 -17.26 12.77 37.82
C TRP A 2 -16.06 11.82 37.64
N PRO A 3 -16.26 10.50 37.42
CA PRO A 3 -15.15 9.60 37.20
C PRO A 3 -14.76 9.66 35.72
N PHE A 4 -13.54 10.15 35.47
CA PHE A 4 -12.69 9.79 34.33
C PHE A 4 -13.36 9.63 32.95
N SER A 5 -13.41 10.71 32.15
CA SER A 5 -13.36 10.57 30.68
C SER A 5 -11.95 10.13 30.27
N LYS A 6 -11.59 8.86 30.54
CA LYS A 6 -10.44 8.24 29.91
C LYS A 6 -10.85 7.90 28.48
N SER A 7 -10.59 8.79 27.53
CA SER A 7 -10.38 8.37 26.15
C SER A 7 -9.31 7.27 26.21
N LYS A 8 -9.68 6.01 25.98
CA LYS A 8 -8.69 4.93 25.86
C LYS A 8 -7.79 5.31 24.69
N ARG A 9 -6.59 5.80 24.97
CA ARG A 9 -5.57 5.89 23.93
C ARG A 9 -5.24 4.46 23.54
N THR A 10 -5.65 4.09 22.34
CA THR A 10 -5.31 2.83 21.69
C THR A 10 -3.80 2.71 21.64
N THR A 11 -3.27 1.57 22.08
CA THR A 11 -1.83 1.29 22.09
C THR A 11 -1.27 1.28 20.66
N VAL A 12 0.05 1.34 20.50
CA VAL A 12 0.65 1.27 19.15
C VAL A 12 0.37 -0.10 18.53
N GLU A 13 0.40 -1.15 19.34
CA GLU A 13 0.14 -2.53 18.97
C GLU A 13 -1.30 -2.72 18.47
N GLU A 14 -2.28 -2.17 19.18
CA GLU A 14 -3.69 -2.22 18.76
C GLU A 14 -3.90 -1.45 17.45
N ARG A 15 -3.29 -0.26 17.29
CA ARG A 15 -3.39 0.51 16.03
C ARG A 15 -2.72 -0.20 14.87
N ALA A 16 -1.58 -0.84 15.11
CA ALA A 16 -0.90 -1.66 14.11
C ALA A 16 -1.75 -2.87 13.71
N ALA A 17 -2.41 -3.54 14.65
CA ALA A 17 -3.32 -4.64 14.36
C ALA A 17 -4.53 -4.20 13.53
N LEU A 18 -5.15 -3.06 13.87
CA LEU A 18 -6.27 -2.48 13.12
C LEU A 18 -5.85 -2.11 11.69
N ALA A 19 -4.72 -1.41 11.55
CA ALA A 19 -4.17 -1.05 10.25
C ALA A 19 -3.82 -2.29 9.41
N ALA A 20 -3.23 -3.33 10.01
CA ALA A 20 -2.91 -4.57 9.31
C ALA A 20 -4.18 -5.27 8.82
N ALA A 21 -5.18 -5.41 9.69
CA ALA A 21 -6.47 -6.02 9.33
C ALA A 21 -7.14 -5.28 8.17
N PHE A 22 -7.18 -3.94 8.23
CA PHE A 22 -7.74 -3.12 7.17
C PHE A 22 -7.00 -3.28 5.82
N LEU A 23 -5.66 -3.25 5.84
CA LEU A 23 -4.87 -3.42 4.62
C LEU A 23 -5.04 -4.82 4.02
N LEU A 24 -5.11 -5.86 4.86
CA LEU A 24 -5.31 -7.24 4.42
C LEU A 24 -6.73 -7.46 3.87
N ASP A 25 -7.76 -6.92 4.51
CA ASP A 25 -9.16 -7.03 4.07
C ASP A 25 -9.41 -6.37 2.70
N SER A 26 -8.78 -5.21 2.48
CA SER A 26 -8.88 -4.50 1.20
C SER A 26 -8.01 -5.09 0.07
N LEU A 27 -7.05 -5.97 0.38
CA LEU A 27 -6.02 -6.40 -0.56
C LEU A 27 -6.59 -7.07 -1.82
N GLU A 28 -7.56 -7.97 -1.67
CA GLU A 28 -8.14 -8.70 -2.80
C GLU A 28 -8.83 -7.74 -3.78
N GLY A 29 -9.66 -6.83 -3.25
CA GLY A 29 -10.36 -5.84 -4.06
C GLY A 29 -9.41 -4.87 -4.77
N VAL A 30 -8.38 -4.38 -4.05
CA VAL A 30 -7.36 -3.51 -4.63
C VAL A 30 -6.57 -4.24 -5.72
N THR A 31 -6.16 -5.49 -5.47
CA THR A 31 -5.44 -6.31 -6.44
C THR A 31 -6.27 -6.54 -7.70
N GLY A 32 -7.56 -6.89 -7.55
CA GLY A 32 -8.47 -7.04 -8.69
C GLY A 32 -8.61 -5.74 -9.50
N GLY A 33 -8.70 -4.59 -8.83
CA GLY A 33 -8.72 -3.28 -9.49
C GLY A 33 -7.44 -2.97 -10.27
N VAL A 34 -6.28 -3.27 -9.69
CA VAL A 34 -4.97 -3.12 -10.38
C VAL A 34 -4.87 -4.06 -11.57
N MET A 35 -5.29 -5.32 -11.43
CA MET A 35 -5.31 -6.28 -12.53
C MET A 35 -6.24 -5.85 -13.66
N LEU A 36 -7.43 -5.32 -13.33
CA LEU A 36 -8.34 -4.76 -14.32
C LEU A 36 -7.72 -3.56 -15.05
N GLY A 37 -7.02 -2.67 -14.35
CA GLY A 37 -6.31 -1.55 -14.97
C GLY A 37 -5.14 -1.98 -15.86
N ALA A 38 -4.45 -3.06 -15.48
CA ALA A 38 -3.28 -3.58 -16.17
C ALA A 38 -3.61 -4.45 -17.40
N VAL A 39 -4.52 -5.39 -17.24
CA VAL A 39 -4.83 -6.45 -18.22
C VAL A 39 -6.18 -6.22 -18.91
N GLY A 40 -7.02 -5.34 -18.38
CA GLY A 40 -8.39 -5.14 -18.89
C GLY A 40 -9.32 -6.31 -18.51
N LYS A 41 -10.51 -6.36 -19.12
CA LYS A 41 -11.59 -7.33 -18.77
C LYS A 41 -11.21 -8.81 -18.92
N GLU A 42 -10.10 -9.11 -19.59
CA GLU A 42 -9.61 -10.48 -19.73
C GLU A 42 -8.94 -11.02 -18.45
N TRP A 43 -8.71 -10.15 -17.45
CA TRP A 43 -8.07 -10.53 -16.19
C TRP A 43 -8.85 -11.58 -15.38
N GLU A 44 -10.18 -11.57 -15.46
CA GLU A 44 -11.05 -12.56 -14.79
C GLU A 44 -10.81 -14.00 -15.30
N ARG A 45 -10.23 -14.13 -16.50
CA ARG A 45 -9.80 -15.40 -17.10
C ARG A 45 -8.32 -15.69 -16.90
N THR A 46 -7.58 -14.74 -16.32
CA THR A 46 -6.12 -14.83 -16.16
C THR A 46 -5.79 -15.77 -15.01
N SER A 47 -4.80 -16.63 -15.24
CA SER A 47 -4.39 -17.70 -14.31
C SER A 47 -4.14 -17.17 -12.89
N ARG A 48 -4.48 -17.98 -11.88
CA ARG A 48 -4.12 -17.77 -10.46
C ARG A 48 -2.63 -17.45 -10.26
N ASP A 49 -1.79 -17.86 -11.21
CA ASP A 49 -0.35 -17.66 -11.22
C ASP A 49 0.08 -16.18 -11.27
N VAL A 50 -0.77 -15.27 -11.75
CA VAL A 50 -0.45 -13.83 -11.86
C VAL A 50 -1.01 -13.04 -10.66
N PHE A 51 -2.13 -13.51 -10.09
CA PHE A 51 -2.80 -12.82 -8.99
C PHE A 51 -1.90 -12.69 -7.76
N ARG A 52 -1.28 -13.79 -7.33
CA ARG A 52 -0.43 -13.80 -6.12
C ARG A 52 0.79 -12.86 -6.23
N PRO A 53 1.61 -12.92 -7.30
CA PRO A 53 2.68 -11.94 -7.49
C PRO A 53 2.18 -10.49 -7.52
N THR A 54 1.03 -10.24 -8.13
CA THR A 54 0.42 -8.89 -8.17
C THR A 54 -0.01 -8.44 -6.78
N ALA A 55 -0.67 -9.32 -6.02
CA ALA A 55 -1.11 -9.05 -4.66
C ALA A 55 0.07 -8.70 -3.72
N HIS A 56 1.23 -9.33 -3.91
CA HIS A 56 2.42 -8.97 -3.14
C HIS A 56 2.91 -7.57 -3.46
N GLU A 57 3.07 -7.23 -4.74
CA GLU A 57 3.51 -5.88 -5.11
C GLU A 57 2.48 -4.83 -4.65
N VAL A 58 1.18 -5.14 -4.73
CA VAL A 58 0.10 -4.28 -4.21
C VAL A 58 0.23 -4.10 -2.70
N MET A 59 0.40 -5.18 -1.92
CA MET A 59 0.53 -5.08 -0.46
C MET A 59 1.77 -4.26 -0.06
N ILE A 60 2.90 -4.49 -0.73
CA ILE A 60 4.13 -3.72 -0.50
C ILE A 60 3.89 -2.24 -0.84
N PHE A 61 3.23 -1.95 -1.95
CA PHE A 61 2.85 -0.60 -2.32
C PHE A 61 1.93 0.06 -1.28
N GLN A 62 0.88 -0.62 -0.82
CA GLN A 62 -0.02 -0.14 0.23
C GLN A 62 0.74 0.18 1.53
N LEU A 63 1.68 -0.69 1.93
CA LEU A 63 2.56 -0.45 3.08
C LEU A 63 3.44 0.81 2.92
N HIS A 64 3.89 1.10 1.70
CA HIS A 64 4.63 2.33 1.42
C HIS A 64 3.77 3.59 1.45
N LEU A 65 2.54 3.51 0.95
CA LEU A 65 1.58 4.60 1.10
C LEU A 65 1.26 4.85 2.57
N ALA A 66 1.01 3.79 3.33
CA ALA A 66 0.79 3.85 4.78
C ALA A 66 1.98 4.47 5.52
N ASP A 67 3.22 4.08 5.22
CA ASP A 67 4.42 4.69 5.82
C ASP A 67 4.48 6.20 5.55
N ARG A 68 4.27 6.62 4.30
CA ARG A 68 4.29 8.06 3.95
C ARG A 68 3.18 8.83 4.64
N LEU A 69 1.95 8.30 4.64
CA LEU A 69 0.82 8.94 5.30
C LEU A 69 1.04 9.07 6.82
N THR A 70 1.47 7.99 7.47
CA THR A 70 1.69 7.97 8.91
C THR A 70 2.85 8.88 9.35
N ARG A 71 3.90 9.04 8.52
CA ARG A 71 4.95 10.04 8.78
C ARG A 71 4.44 11.48 8.77
N VAL A 72 3.47 11.77 7.90
CA VAL A 72 2.90 13.13 7.79
C VAL A 72 1.84 13.37 8.86
N LYS A 73 1.00 12.37 9.16
CA LYS A 73 -0.21 12.55 9.96
C LYS A 73 -0.11 12.05 11.41
N ALA A 74 0.76 11.10 11.72
CA ALA A 74 0.82 10.56 13.08
C ALA A 74 1.36 11.59 14.08
N ARG A 75 0.69 11.71 15.23
CA ARG A 75 1.10 12.66 16.27
C ARG A 75 2.37 12.19 16.96
N GLY A 76 3.50 12.88 16.69
CA GLY A 76 4.77 12.71 17.38
C GLY A 76 5.95 12.44 16.45
N LYS A 77 7.15 12.88 16.86
CA LYS A 77 8.39 12.86 16.03
C LYS A 77 8.72 11.50 15.40
N ASN A 78 8.31 10.40 16.03
CA ASN A 78 8.59 9.03 15.60
C ASN A 78 7.32 8.18 15.40
N GLY A 79 6.12 8.76 15.43
CA GLY A 79 4.86 8.01 15.47
C GLY A 79 4.69 7.03 14.30
N GLY A 80 4.96 7.49 13.07
CA GLY A 80 4.90 6.64 11.87
C GLY A 80 5.92 5.51 11.87
N LEU A 81 7.16 5.76 12.30
CA LEU A 81 8.21 4.74 12.35
C LEU A 81 7.88 3.61 13.34
N ILE A 82 7.37 3.95 14.53
CA ILE A 82 7.02 2.95 15.55
C ILE A 82 5.81 2.13 15.07
N LEU A 83 4.80 2.78 14.48
CA LEU A 83 3.63 2.10 13.92
C LEU A 83 4.02 1.13 12.81
N MET A 84 4.83 1.57 11.84
CA MET A 84 5.30 0.70 10.75
C MET A 84 6.16 -0.46 11.25
N GLY A 85 6.98 -0.22 12.27
CA GLY A 85 7.77 -1.26 12.93
C GLY A 85 6.92 -2.36 13.57
N ALA A 86 5.73 -2.02 14.07
CA ALA A 86 4.76 -2.99 14.62
C ALA A 86 3.88 -3.63 13.52
N LEU A 87 3.50 -2.87 12.49
CA LEU A 87 2.63 -3.31 11.39
C LEU A 87 3.28 -4.37 10.49
N LEU A 88 4.54 -4.14 10.09
CA LEU A 88 5.23 -4.99 9.11
C LEU A 88 5.33 -6.47 9.53
N PRO A 89 5.73 -6.80 10.78
CA PRO A 89 5.67 -8.16 11.30
C PRO A 89 4.31 -8.84 11.13
N ILE A 90 3.22 -8.14 11.44
CA ILE A 90 1.86 -8.68 11.40
C ILE A 90 1.50 -9.05 9.97
N ILE A 91 1.74 -8.16 9.01
CA ILE A 91 1.45 -8.44 7.60
C ILE A 91 2.34 -9.57 7.07
N ALA A 92 3.63 -9.56 7.39
CA ALA A 92 4.57 -10.58 6.92
C ALA A 92 4.24 -12.00 7.43
N GLU A 93 3.58 -12.11 8.59
CA GLU A 93 3.08 -13.40 9.11
C GLU A 93 1.82 -13.89 8.38
N GLN A 94 0.98 -12.98 7.89
CA GLN A 94 -0.30 -13.29 7.25
C GLN A 94 -0.19 -13.55 5.76
N VAL A 95 0.78 -12.92 5.08
CA VAL A 95 1.06 -13.17 3.66
C VAL A 95 1.83 -14.50 3.53
N GLN A 96 1.08 -15.60 3.35
CA GLN A 96 1.60 -16.98 3.31
C GLN A 96 2.51 -17.24 2.09
N ASP A 97 3.77 -16.79 2.16
CA ASP A 97 4.68 -16.79 1.00
C ASP A 97 6.02 -17.52 1.17
N GLY A 98 5.99 -18.69 1.80
CA GLY A 98 7.13 -19.63 1.79
C GLY A 98 8.34 -19.23 2.64
N SER A 99 8.52 -17.94 2.97
CA SER A 99 9.21 -17.49 4.19
C SER A 99 8.96 -16.00 4.44
N ARG A 100 8.74 -15.63 5.71
CA ARG A 100 8.68 -14.23 6.18
C ARG A 100 9.86 -13.37 5.69
N GLN A 101 11.02 -13.99 5.50
CA GLN A 101 12.23 -13.35 5.00
C GLN A 101 12.07 -12.80 3.59
N ASN A 102 11.36 -13.51 2.70
CA ASN A 102 11.17 -13.06 1.32
C ASN A 102 10.33 -11.79 1.25
N PHE A 103 9.27 -11.70 2.07
CA PHE A 103 8.45 -10.51 2.17
C PHE A 103 9.24 -9.31 2.68
N HIS A 104 10.04 -9.48 3.75
CA HIS A 104 10.89 -8.41 4.27
C HIS A 104 11.95 -7.96 3.24
N ASN A 105 12.59 -8.89 2.54
CA ASN A 105 13.55 -8.57 1.49
C ASN A 105 12.91 -7.75 0.36
N LEU A 106 11.71 -8.16 -0.08
CA LEU A 106 10.96 -7.43 -1.10
C LEU A 106 10.58 -6.03 -0.60
N TYR A 107 10.06 -5.92 0.62
CA TYR A 107 9.75 -4.63 1.23
C TYR A 107 10.97 -3.72 1.26
N SER A 108 12.11 -4.19 1.78
CA SER A 108 13.34 -3.39 1.86
C SER A 108 13.86 -2.96 0.48
N ALA A 109 13.81 -3.84 -0.52
CA ALA A 109 14.20 -3.49 -1.88
C ALA A 109 13.29 -2.40 -2.47
N ARG A 110 11.97 -2.50 -2.24
CA ARG A 110 10.99 -1.50 -2.67
C ARG A 110 11.08 -0.21 -1.85
N SER A 111 11.45 -0.25 -0.57
CA SER A 111 11.72 0.94 0.24
C SER A 111 12.79 1.81 -0.37
N LEU A 112 13.91 1.19 -0.79
CA LEU A 112 15.00 1.93 -1.43
C LEU A 112 14.53 2.55 -2.74
N PHE A 113 13.91 1.75 -3.61
CA PHE A 113 13.40 2.20 -4.90
C PHE A 113 12.39 3.35 -4.77
N TYR A 114 11.37 3.19 -3.93
CA TYR A 114 10.35 4.21 -3.74
C TYR A 114 10.87 5.42 -2.96
N SER A 115 11.99 5.35 -2.24
CA SER A 115 12.57 6.54 -1.59
C SER A 115 13.03 7.59 -2.60
N GLU A 116 13.32 7.18 -3.84
CA GLU A 116 13.71 8.08 -4.94
C GLU A 116 12.50 8.83 -5.52
N CYS A 117 11.30 8.27 -5.38
CA CYS A 117 10.04 8.84 -5.87
C CYS A 117 9.50 9.90 -4.91
N ARG A 118 9.98 11.14 -4.99
CA ARG A 118 9.59 12.21 -4.05
C ARG A 118 8.09 12.47 -4.02
N ASP A 119 7.48 12.56 -5.19
CA ASP A 119 6.05 12.86 -5.34
C ASP A 119 5.22 11.60 -5.58
N PHE A 120 3.97 11.62 -5.14
CA PHE A 120 3.02 10.53 -5.41
C PHE A 120 2.65 10.46 -6.90
N THR A 121 2.36 11.62 -7.49
CA THR A 121 1.93 11.80 -8.89
C THR A 121 2.56 13.08 -9.45
N SER A 122 2.60 13.23 -10.77
CA SER A 122 3.07 14.46 -11.40
C SER A 122 2.06 15.59 -11.23
N LYS A 123 2.56 16.82 -11.28
CA LYS A 123 1.72 18.01 -11.39
C LYS A 123 1.23 18.19 -12.83
N GLU A 124 0.23 19.04 -12.99
CA GLU A 124 -0.31 19.39 -14.30
C GLU A 124 0.80 19.94 -15.21
N GLY A 125 0.95 19.36 -16.39
CA GLY A 125 1.98 19.72 -17.37
C GLY A 125 3.38 19.12 -17.12
N GLU A 126 3.61 18.41 -16.02
CA GLU A 126 4.88 17.73 -15.75
C GLU A 126 4.87 16.25 -16.22
N PRO A 127 6.02 15.69 -16.62
CA PRO A 127 6.13 14.27 -16.94
C PRO A 127 5.76 13.38 -15.74
N ALA A 128 4.98 12.31 -15.99
CA ALA A 128 4.59 11.35 -14.95
C ALA A 128 5.74 10.44 -14.47
N GLY A 129 6.80 10.30 -15.28
CA GLY A 129 7.95 9.43 -14.99
C GLY A 129 8.65 9.79 -13.68
N GLY A 130 9.03 8.79 -12.89
CA GLY A 130 9.72 8.98 -11.61
C GLY A 130 8.79 9.31 -10.43
N THR A 131 7.47 9.38 -10.66
CA THR A 131 6.48 9.51 -9.58
C THR A 131 6.14 8.15 -9.01
N LEU A 132 5.77 8.10 -7.73
CA LEU A 132 5.52 6.83 -7.05
C LEU A 132 4.44 5.99 -7.75
N PHE A 133 3.34 6.62 -8.18
CA PHE A 133 2.22 5.93 -8.83
C PHE A 133 2.62 5.41 -10.22
N TRP A 134 3.42 6.19 -10.95
CA TRP A 134 3.91 5.77 -12.26
C TRP A 134 4.89 4.60 -12.14
N GLU A 135 5.84 4.65 -11.19
CA GLU A 135 6.79 3.56 -11.02
C GLU A 135 6.13 2.28 -10.51
N PHE A 136 5.12 2.38 -9.65
CA PHE A 136 4.29 1.24 -9.28
C PHE A 136 3.53 0.68 -10.48
N ALA A 137 2.94 1.53 -11.33
CA ALA A 137 2.24 1.08 -12.53
C ALA A 137 3.15 0.25 -13.47
N LYS A 138 4.43 0.62 -13.62
CA LYS A 138 5.40 -0.19 -14.38
C LYS A 138 5.60 -1.57 -13.76
N ILE A 139 5.75 -1.62 -12.43
CA ILE A 139 5.93 -2.88 -11.69
C ILE A 139 4.68 -3.75 -11.87
N ALA A 140 3.48 -3.19 -11.70
CA ALA A 140 2.21 -3.88 -11.88
C ALA A 140 2.06 -4.47 -13.29
N LEU A 141 2.42 -3.72 -14.34
CA LEU A 141 2.42 -4.24 -15.71
C LEU A 141 3.46 -5.34 -15.91
N ALA A 142 4.67 -5.18 -15.36
CA ALA A 142 5.72 -6.20 -15.46
C ALA A 142 5.30 -7.52 -14.80
N VAL A 143 4.73 -7.50 -13.59
CA VAL A 143 4.29 -8.72 -12.89
C VAL A 143 3.06 -9.35 -13.54
N THR A 144 2.24 -8.55 -14.24
CA THR A 144 1.11 -9.03 -15.06
C THR A 144 1.52 -9.41 -16.49
N LYS A 145 2.83 -9.38 -16.81
CA LYS A 145 3.40 -9.69 -18.13
C LYS A 145 2.79 -8.87 -19.27
N GLN A 146 2.46 -7.63 -18.97
CA GLN A 146 1.92 -6.67 -19.93
C GLN A 146 3.00 -5.71 -20.39
N ASP A 147 2.94 -5.33 -21.65
CA ASP A 147 3.76 -4.25 -22.16
C ASP A 147 3.31 -2.91 -21.57
N PRO A 148 4.26 -2.01 -21.24
CA PRO A 148 3.97 -0.72 -20.61
C PRO A 148 3.42 0.29 -21.61
N GLU A 149 2.20 0.05 -22.08
CA GLU A 149 1.44 1.00 -22.88
C GLU A 149 0.96 2.17 -22.01
N ILE A 150 1.05 3.40 -22.54
CA ILE A 150 0.67 4.63 -21.81
C ILE A 150 -0.74 4.54 -21.24
N THR A 151 -1.71 4.00 -21.99
CA THR A 151 -3.10 3.89 -21.53
C THR A 151 -3.24 2.96 -20.31
N LYS A 152 -2.53 1.83 -20.29
CA LYS A 152 -2.52 0.89 -19.16
C LYS A 152 -1.81 1.49 -17.94
N MET A 153 -0.69 2.16 -18.19
CA MET A 153 0.04 2.93 -17.18
C MET A 153 -0.84 3.97 -16.50
N LEU A 154 -1.60 4.75 -17.28
CA LEU A 154 -2.55 5.74 -16.77
C LEU A 154 -3.69 5.10 -16.00
N GLY A 155 -4.22 3.96 -16.47
CA GLY A 155 -5.25 3.19 -15.77
C GLY A 155 -4.81 2.77 -14.37
N VAL A 156 -3.63 2.16 -14.24
CA VAL A 156 -3.09 1.75 -12.93
C VAL A 156 -2.72 2.97 -12.07
N THR A 157 -2.17 4.03 -12.66
CA THR A 157 -1.82 5.28 -11.94
C THR A 157 -3.06 5.93 -11.32
N ALA A 158 -4.19 5.96 -12.03
CA ALA A 158 -5.44 6.50 -11.49
C ALA A 158 -5.90 5.71 -10.25
N MET A 159 -5.83 4.37 -10.31
CA MET A 159 -6.16 3.49 -9.18
C MET A 159 -5.28 3.75 -7.96
N CYS A 160 -4.00 4.11 -8.14
CA CYS A 160 -3.11 4.43 -7.03
C CYS A 160 -3.62 5.60 -6.19
N GLY A 161 -4.23 6.60 -6.83
CA GLY A 161 -4.86 7.71 -6.13
C GLY A 161 -6.05 7.28 -5.27
N ASP A 162 -6.85 6.35 -5.78
CA ASP A 162 -7.97 5.76 -5.02
C ASP A 162 -7.47 4.91 -3.84
N ILE A 163 -6.44 4.11 -4.04
CA ILE A 163 -5.80 3.31 -2.98
C ILE A 163 -5.29 4.25 -1.87
N LEU A 164 -4.54 5.30 -2.23
CA LEU A 164 -4.03 6.27 -1.25
C LEU A 164 -5.17 6.89 -0.43
N ARG A 165 -6.24 7.36 -1.09
CA ARG A 165 -7.40 7.95 -0.41
C ARG A 165 -8.13 6.94 0.48
N GLY A 166 -8.24 5.68 0.03
CA GLY A 166 -8.86 4.60 0.78
C GLY A 166 -8.10 4.28 2.07
N ILE A 167 -6.77 4.13 1.96
CA ILE A 167 -5.89 3.93 3.13
C ILE A 167 -6.01 5.11 4.09
N ASP A 168 -5.94 6.33 3.56
CA ASP A 168 -5.96 7.53 4.39
C ASP A 168 -7.26 7.64 5.19
N ARG A 169 -8.41 7.48 4.52
CA ARG A 169 -9.72 7.49 5.17
C ARG A 169 -9.87 6.37 6.19
N GLY A 170 -9.51 5.14 5.82
CA GLY A 170 -9.60 4.00 6.73
C GLY A 170 -8.74 4.18 7.97
N PHE A 171 -7.54 4.74 7.82
CA PHE A 171 -6.65 5.03 8.95
C PHE A 171 -7.17 6.16 9.84
N GLU A 172 -7.86 7.17 9.27
CA GLU A 172 -8.56 8.20 10.05
C GLU A 172 -9.74 7.61 10.84
N GLU A 173 -10.58 6.80 10.20
CA GLU A 173 -11.76 6.17 10.83
C GLU A 173 -11.37 5.20 11.97
N LEU A 174 -10.24 4.52 11.82
CA LEU A 174 -9.68 3.59 12.81
C LEU A 174 -8.79 4.28 13.86
N GLU A 175 -8.68 5.61 13.82
CA GLU A 175 -7.82 6.41 14.72
C GLU A 175 -6.34 5.96 14.73
N VAL A 176 -5.84 5.45 13.59
CA VAL A 176 -4.47 4.90 13.47
C VAL A 176 -3.42 6.00 13.68
N TYR A 177 -3.70 7.23 13.26
CA TYR A 177 -2.76 8.35 13.40
C TYR A 177 -2.57 8.85 14.85
N GLY A 178 -3.52 8.58 15.75
CA GLY A 178 -3.47 8.96 17.17
C GLY A 178 -3.97 10.36 17.50
#